data_AF-A0A0B2RI15-F1
#
_entry.id   AF-A0A0B2RI15-F1
#
_cell.length_a   1.000
_cell.length_b   1.000
_cell.length_c   1.000
_cell.angle_alpha   90.00
_cell.angle_beta   90.00
_cell.angle_gamma   90.00
#
_symmetry.space_group_name_H-M   'P 1'
#
loop_
_entity.id
_entity.type
_entity.pdbx_description
1 polymer ?
#
loop_
_entity_poly.entity_id
_entity_poly.type
_entity_poly.pdbx_seq_one_letter_code
_entity_poly.pdbx_strand_id
1 'polypeptide(L)'
;LFNDYFSENPMYTNIQFRRRFRMRRHLFFRIVDVLNNHDEYFQMRVDALRQKGLSPLQKCTTAIHILAYGSPADNVDEYVRIGETIAVECLERFVSGIYTIFGNEYLRRPNNEDTERLLQMGAARGFPGMLGSIDCMQWEWKNCPVAWKGQFCRGDHRNPIIILEAMTSQDLTQYNMEYYLTDGIYPDFATFVKTISMPQGEKRKLFAQRQELARKDVERALEVLQSRFAIICGLTRFRNAGKMKNIIYACIVLHNMIVEDERNTY
;
A
#
# COMPACT_ATOMS: atom_id res chain seq x y z
N LEU A 1 -25.86 -6.03 -1.96
CA LEU A 1 -24.74 -5.57 -1.11
C LEU A 1 -24.99 -5.76 0.39
N PHE A 2 -25.97 -5.08 1.01
CA PHE A 2 -26.12 -5.11 2.48
C PHE A 2 -26.41 -6.51 3.02
N ASN A 3 -27.44 -7.20 2.51
CA ASN A 3 -27.78 -8.57 2.91
C ASN A 3 -26.69 -9.60 2.53
N ASP A 4 -25.81 -9.25 1.59
CA ASP A 4 -24.79 -10.16 1.11
C ASP A 4 -23.61 -10.26 2.10
N TYR A 5 -23.26 -9.15 2.77
CA TYR A 5 -22.04 -9.06 3.60
C TYR A 5 -22.21 -8.41 4.97
N PHE A 6 -23.14 -7.48 5.10
CA PHE A 6 -23.19 -6.53 6.20
C PHE A 6 -24.38 -6.74 7.14
N SER A 7 -25.35 -7.58 6.78
CA SER A 7 -26.42 -8.01 7.70
C SER A 7 -25.88 -8.85 8.85
N GLU A 8 -26.71 -9.03 9.88
CA GLU A 8 -26.42 -9.91 11.02
C GLU A 8 -26.17 -11.36 10.55
N ASN A 9 -27.00 -11.83 9.61
CA ASN A 9 -26.86 -13.11 8.93
C ASN A 9 -26.57 -12.86 7.43
N PRO A 10 -25.29 -12.65 7.05
CA PRO A 10 -24.93 -12.38 5.67
C PRO A 10 -24.98 -13.64 4.81
N MET A 11 -25.35 -13.48 3.54
CA MET A 11 -25.32 -14.60 2.57
C MET A 11 -23.90 -15.16 2.37
N TYR A 12 -22.88 -14.31 2.48
CA TYR A 12 -21.48 -14.71 2.34
C TYR A 12 -20.78 -14.83 3.69
N THR A 13 -20.00 -15.90 3.81
CA THR A 13 -19.16 -16.18 4.97
C THR A 13 -18.02 -15.16 5.13
N ASN A 14 -17.44 -15.08 6.33
CA ASN A 14 -16.26 -14.24 6.59
C ASN A 14 -15.05 -14.58 5.69
N ILE A 15 -14.92 -15.84 5.24
CA ILE A 15 -13.87 -16.25 4.30
C ILE A 15 -14.12 -15.63 2.92
N GLN A 16 -15.36 -15.68 2.44
CA GLN A 16 -15.76 -15.07 1.17
C GLN A 16 -15.64 -13.54 1.23
N PHE A 17 -16.01 -12.93 2.36
CA PHE A 17 -15.78 -11.50 2.61
C PHE A 17 -14.29 -11.16 2.49
N ARG A 18 -13.41 -11.86 3.22
CA ARG A 18 -11.96 -11.60 3.20
C ARG A 18 -11.36 -11.74 1.81
N ARG A 19 -11.82 -12.71 1.01
CA ARG A 19 -11.38 -12.88 -0.38
C ARG A 19 -11.73 -11.68 -1.27
N ARG A 20 -12.91 -11.09 -1.08
CA ARG A 20 -13.42 -10.00 -1.94
C ARG A 20 -12.96 -8.60 -1.49
N PHE A 21 -12.94 -8.36 -0.18
CA PHE A 21 -12.54 -7.08 0.41
C PHE A 21 -11.05 -7.03 0.77
N ARG A 22 -10.32 -8.14 0.65
CA ARG A 22 -8.87 -8.29 0.97
C ARG A 22 -8.51 -8.06 2.44
N MET A 23 -9.51 -7.91 3.30
CA MET A 23 -9.40 -7.63 4.73
C MET A 23 -10.52 -8.31 5.50
N ARG A 24 -10.38 -8.38 6.83
CA ARG A 24 -11.43 -8.90 7.70
C ARG A 24 -12.59 -7.91 7.83
N ARG A 25 -13.76 -8.46 8.16
CA ARG A 25 -15.02 -7.71 8.23
C ARG A 25 -14.97 -6.62 9.30
N HIS A 26 -14.40 -6.88 10.46
CA HIS A 26 -14.32 -5.89 11.53
C HIS A 26 -13.35 -4.74 11.20
N LEU A 27 -12.20 -5.03 10.57
CA LEU A 27 -11.29 -3.99 10.08
C LEU A 27 -11.96 -3.09 9.05
N PHE A 28 -12.73 -3.68 8.12
CA PHE A 28 -13.52 -2.92 7.17
C PHE A 28 -14.53 -2.00 7.87
N PHE A 29 -15.29 -2.50 8.84
CA PHE A 29 -16.23 -1.68 9.61
C PHE A 29 -15.53 -0.56 10.39
N ARG A 30 -14.36 -0.80 10.99
CA ARG A 30 -13.54 0.23 11.65
C ARG A 30 -13.18 1.35 10.67
N ILE A 31 -12.74 0.99 9.46
CA ILE A 31 -12.42 1.98 8.41
C ILE A 31 -13.66 2.79 8.01
N VAL A 32 -14.80 2.12 7.79
CA VAL A 32 -16.04 2.79 7.38
C VAL A 32 -16.52 3.79 8.45
N ASP A 33 -16.51 3.39 9.72
CA ASP A 33 -16.92 4.25 10.83
C ASP A 33 -16.02 5.48 10.96
N VAL A 34 -14.71 5.26 10.94
CA VAL A 34 -13.71 6.34 11.03
C VAL A 34 -13.84 7.32 9.85
N LEU A 35 -14.02 6.84 8.62
CA LEU A 35 -14.23 7.70 7.44
C LEU A 35 -15.56 8.45 7.48
N ASN A 36 -16.63 7.81 7.98
CA ASN A 36 -17.94 8.44 8.14
C ASN A 36 -17.91 9.61 9.13
N ASN A 37 -17.07 9.52 10.16
CA ASN A 37 -16.87 10.58 11.16
C ASN A 37 -15.89 11.67 10.68
N HIS A 38 -14.99 11.34 9.75
CA HIS A 38 -13.96 12.25 9.27
C HIS A 38 -14.39 13.10 8.06
N ASP A 39 -15.13 12.54 7.10
CA ASP A 39 -15.53 13.25 5.88
C ASP A 39 -17.04 13.13 5.66
N GLU A 40 -17.73 14.28 5.63
CA GLU A 40 -19.17 14.39 5.37
C GLU A 40 -19.60 13.74 4.05
N TYR A 41 -18.67 13.56 3.10
CA TYR A 41 -18.93 12.81 1.88
C TYR A 41 -19.36 11.38 2.18
N PHE A 42 -18.80 10.72 3.19
CA PHE A 42 -19.16 9.33 3.50
C PHE A 42 -20.53 9.22 4.17
N GLN A 43 -20.96 10.27 4.89
CA GLN A 43 -22.25 10.31 5.56
C GLN A 43 -23.41 10.12 4.57
N MET A 44 -24.42 9.38 5.01
CA MET A 44 -25.62 9.15 4.22
C MET A 44 -26.46 10.43 4.26
N ARG A 45 -26.60 11.09 3.10
CA ARG A 45 -27.42 12.29 2.95
C ARG A 45 -28.83 11.93 2.51
N VAL A 46 -29.79 12.77 2.85
CA VAL A 46 -31.17 12.66 2.42
C VAL A 46 -31.46 13.85 1.52
N ASP A 47 -31.97 13.61 0.31
CA ASP A 47 -32.28 14.68 -0.63
C ASP A 47 -33.59 15.41 -0.26
N ALA A 48 -33.91 16.48 -1.00
CA ALA A 48 -35.13 17.24 -0.79
C ALA A 48 -36.42 16.42 -0.97
N LEU A 49 -36.34 15.26 -1.64
CA LEU A 49 -37.44 14.31 -1.87
C LEU A 49 -37.48 13.20 -0.81
N ARG A 50 -36.68 13.31 0.27
CA ARG A 50 -36.51 12.30 1.33
C ARG A 50 -35.92 10.97 0.88
N GLN A 51 -35.28 10.92 -0.29
CA GLN A 51 -34.56 9.74 -0.75
C GLN A 51 -33.20 9.67 -0.07
N LYS A 52 -32.85 8.48 0.40
CA LYS A 52 -31.54 8.22 1.01
C LYS A 52 -30.50 8.08 -0.11
N GLY A 53 -29.47 8.90 -0.05
CA GLY A 53 -28.29 8.76 -0.89
C GLY A 53 -27.46 7.52 -0.53
N LEU A 54 -26.32 7.37 -1.19
CA LEU A 54 -25.42 6.23 -0.97
C LEU A 54 -24.94 6.15 0.47
N SER A 55 -24.99 4.94 1.01
CA SER A 55 -24.50 4.63 2.36
C SER A 55 -22.96 4.66 2.43
N PRO A 56 -22.38 4.90 3.64
CA PRO A 56 -20.93 4.79 3.85
C PRO A 56 -20.36 3.44 3.41
N LEU A 57 -21.11 2.35 3.65
CA LEU A 57 -20.75 0.99 3.26
C LEU A 57 -20.64 0.84 1.75
N GLN A 58 -21.57 1.42 0.98
CA GLN A 58 -21.51 1.40 -0.48
C GLN A 58 -20.29 2.16 -1.00
N LYS A 59 -20.05 3.38 -0.50
CA LYS A 59 -18.92 4.23 -0.91
C LYS A 59 -17.57 3.56 -0.63
N CYS A 60 -17.40 3.02 0.58
CA CYS A 60 -16.16 2.31 0.96
C CYS A 60 -16.00 0.98 0.20
N THR A 61 -17.08 0.24 -0.03
CA THR A 61 -17.04 -0.99 -0.84
C THR A 61 -16.55 -0.70 -2.25
N THR A 62 -17.08 0.35 -2.89
CA THR A 62 -16.66 0.78 -4.22
C THR A 62 -15.18 1.11 -4.26
N ALA A 63 -14.68 1.90 -3.31
CA ALA A 63 -13.25 2.22 -3.25
C ALA A 63 -12.37 0.98 -3.07
N ILE A 64 -12.71 0.09 -2.12
CA ILE A 64 -11.95 -1.15 -1.88
C ILE A 64 -11.97 -2.08 -3.10
N HIS A 65 -13.10 -2.19 -3.79
CA HIS A 65 -13.18 -3.00 -5.02
C HIS A 65 -12.25 -2.45 -6.11
N ILE A 66 -12.25 -1.12 -6.33
CA ILE A 66 -11.35 -0.50 -7.31
C ILE A 66 -9.88 -0.74 -6.92
N LEU A 67 -9.53 -0.59 -5.64
CA LEU A 67 -8.16 -0.85 -5.15
C LEU A 67 -7.75 -2.33 -5.30
N ALA A 68 -8.64 -3.26 -4.93
CA ALA A 68 -8.36 -4.69 -4.89
C ALA A 68 -8.25 -5.32 -6.28
N TYR A 69 -9.10 -4.91 -7.22
CA TYR A 69 -9.20 -5.53 -8.55
C TYR A 69 -8.55 -4.71 -9.67
N GLY A 70 -8.29 -3.42 -9.44
CA GLY A 70 -7.75 -2.53 -10.48
C GLY A 70 -8.67 -2.39 -11.69
N SER A 71 -9.95 -2.77 -11.53
CA SER A 71 -10.98 -2.64 -12.56
C SER A 71 -11.28 -1.17 -12.81
N PRO A 72 -11.57 -0.77 -14.05
CA PRO A 72 -12.06 0.56 -14.32
C PRO A 72 -13.41 0.79 -13.58
N ALA A 73 -13.67 2.05 -13.25
CA ALA A 73 -14.77 2.43 -12.36
C ALA A 73 -16.16 2.14 -12.97
N ASP A 74 -16.23 2.00 -14.29
CA ASP A 74 -17.37 1.54 -15.07
C ASP A 74 -17.84 0.12 -14.69
N ASN A 75 -16.93 -0.79 -14.39
CA ASN A 75 -17.25 -2.19 -14.01
C ASN A 75 -17.76 -2.34 -12.57
N VAL A 76 -17.67 -1.29 -11.74
CA VAL A 76 -18.20 -1.31 -10.37
C VAL A 76 -19.73 -1.16 -10.36
N ASP A 77 -20.31 -0.68 -11.48
CA ASP A 77 -21.74 -0.50 -11.65
C ASP A 77 -22.51 -1.82 -11.58
N GLU A 78 -21.97 -2.92 -12.11
CA GLU A 78 -22.66 -4.23 -12.10
C GLU A 78 -22.89 -4.75 -10.66
N TYR A 79 -21.98 -4.42 -9.74
CA TYR A 79 -22.02 -4.96 -8.38
C TYR A 79 -22.64 -4.01 -7.34
N VAL A 80 -22.30 -2.72 -7.39
CA VAL A 80 -22.73 -1.72 -6.40
C VAL A 80 -23.82 -0.80 -6.96
N ARG A 81 -24.03 -0.78 -8.29
CA ARG A 81 -24.95 0.12 -9.01
C ARG A 81 -24.64 1.58 -8.75
N ILE A 82 -23.39 1.96 -9.00
CA ILE A 82 -22.87 3.31 -8.83
C ILE A 82 -22.24 3.75 -10.15
N GLY A 83 -22.64 4.93 -10.63
CA GLY A 83 -22.08 5.51 -11.85
C GLY A 83 -20.60 5.87 -11.70
N GLU A 84 -19.88 5.82 -12.81
CA GLU A 84 -18.42 5.98 -12.89
C GLU A 84 -17.89 7.22 -12.12
N THR A 85 -18.50 8.38 -12.32
CA THR A 85 -18.09 9.64 -11.66
C THR A 85 -18.12 9.53 -10.14
N ILE A 86 -19.16 8.90 -9.59
CA ILE A 86 -19.30 8.71 -8.14
C ILE A 86 -18.29 7.67 -7.65
N ALA A 87 -18.02 6.63 -8.43
CA ALA A 87 -17.04 5.60 -8.09
C ALA A 87 -15.60 6.17 -8.04
N VAL A 88 -15.24 7.04 -8.98
CA VAL A 88 -13.96 7.77 -8.97
C VAL A 88 -13.87 8.70 -7.76
N GLU A 89 -14.92 9.45 -7.46
CA GLU A 89 -14.95 10.33 -6.28
C GLU A 89 -14.85 9.54 -4.97
N CYS A 90 -15.55 8.40 -4.86
CA CYS A 90 -15.43 7.48 -3.73
C CYS A 90 -13.98 7.03 -3.52
N LEU A 91 -13.29 6.63 -4.59
CA LEU A 91 -11.88 6.24 -4.51
C LEU A 91 -11.01 7.38 -4.01
N GLU A 92 -11.14 8.58 -4.58
CA GLU A 92 -10.30 9.73 -4.24
C GLU A 92 -10.49 10.16 -2.79
N ARG A 93 -11.75 10.28 -2.33
CA ARG A 93 -12.08 10.60 -0.95
C ARG A 93 -11.63 9.53 0.02
N PHE A 94 -11.80 8.26 -0.33
CA PHE A 94 -11.40 7.12 0.49
C PHE A 94 -9.88 7.11 0.70
N VAL A 95 -9.12 7.14 -0.40
CA VAL A 95 -7.65 7.11 -0.36
C VAL A 95 -7.09 8.32 0.41
N SER A 96 -7.65 9.51 0.20
CA SER A 96 -7.27 10.72 0.94
C SER A 96 -7.56 10.59 2.44
N GLY A 97 -8.74 10.05 2.80
CA GLY A 97 -9.12 9.82 4.20
C GLY A 97 -8.21 8.79 4.87
N ILE A 98 -7.92 7.66 4.21
CA ILE A 98 -7.00 6.65 4.73
C ILE A 98 -5.63 7.25 5.02
N TYR A 99 -5.06 8.00 4.07
CA TYR A 99 -3.77 8.64 4.24
C TYR A 99 -3.78 9.66 5.38
N THR A 100 -4.82 10.49 5.47
CA THR A 100 -4.90 11.55 6.47
C THR A 100 -5.05 11.00 7.89
N ILE A 101 -5.86 9.95 8.06
CA ILE A 101 -6.21 9.42 9.37
C ILE A 101 -5.17 8.41 9.87
N PHE A 102 -4.75 7.49 8.99
CA PHE A 102 -3.90 6.35 9.36
C PHE A 102 -2.46 6.50 8.85
N GLY A 103 -2.16 7.47 7.99
CA GLY A 103 -0.83 7.63 7.40
C GLY A 103 0.26 7.89 8.44
N ASN A 104 -0.02 8.65 9.49
CA ASN A 104 0.97 8.94 10.53
C ASN A 104 1.37 7.69 11.34
N GLU A 105 0.43 6.76 11.53
CA GLU A 105 0.67 5.52 12.28
C GLU A 105 1.37 4.49 11.40
N TYR A 106 0.88 4.31 10.17
CA TYR A 106 1.28 3.20 9.30
C TYR A 106 2.30 3.54 8.21
N LEU A 107 2.63 4.82 7.99
CA LEU A 107 3.70 5.30 7.10
C LEU A 107 4.78 6.08 7.86
N ARG A 108 4.89 5.87 9.18
CA ARG A 108 5.86 6.60 10.01
C ARG A 108 7.29 6.34 9.53
N ARG A 109 8.13 7.38 9.57
CA ARG A 109 9.58 7.19 9.43
C ARG A 109 10.10 6.43 10.66
N PRO A 110 11.17 5.63 10.54
CA PRO A 110 11.79 4.99 11.69
C PRO A 110 12.20 6.07 12.69
N ASN A 111 11.81 5.92 13.95
CA ASN A 111 12.29 6.80 15.01
C ASN A 111 13.71 6.34 15.46
N ASN A 112 14.30 7.05 16.42
CA ASN A 112 15.64 6.70 16.92
C ASN A 112 15.66 5.32 17.59
N GLU A 113 14.57 4.91 18.25
CA GLU A 113 14.45 3.59 18.88
C GLU A 113 14.35 2.48 17.83
N ASP A 114 13.57 2.69 16.76
CA ASP A 114 13.51 1.79 15.61
C ASP A 114 14.90 1.68 15.00
N THR A 115 15.56 2.81 14.73
CA THR A 115 16.91 2.86 14.18
C THR A 115 17.91 2.12 15.04
N GLU A 116 17.90 2.34 16.35
CA GLU A 116 18.78 1.68 17.30
C GLU A 116 18.50 0.18 17.39
N ARG A 117 17.23 -0.22 17.42
CA ARG A 117 16.82 -1.63 17.35
C ARG A 117 17.33 -2.29 16.07
N LEU A 118 17.17 -1.65 14.92
CA LEU A 118 17.64 -2.14 13.62
C LEU A 118 19.16 -2.27 13.57
N LEU A 119 19.89 -1.29 14.12
CA LEU A 119 21.35 -1.32 14.21
C LEU A 119 21.84 -2.42 15.15
N GLN A 120 21.18 -2.62 16.30
CA GLN A 120 21.49 -3.70 17.24
C GLN A 120 21.26 -5.08 16.60
N MET A 121 20.16 -5.25 15.88
CA MET A 121 19.87 -6.48 15.13
C MET A 121 20.89 -6.74 14.02
N GLY A 122 21.29 -5.71 13.26
CA GLY A 122 22.34 -5.79 12.24
C GLY A 122 23.68 -6.20 12.86
N ALA A 123 24.06 -5.58 13.98
CA ALA A 123 25.28 -5.89 14.72
C ALA A 123 25.30 -7.33 15.25
N ALA A 124 24.21 -7.80 15.88
CA ALA A 124 24.08 -9.17 16.39
C ALA A 124 24.27 -10.25 15.31
N ARG A 125 24.03 -9.91 14.05
CA ARG A 125 24.14 -10.83 12.91
C ARG A 125 25.45 -10.66 12.13
N GLY A 126 26.36 -9.79 12.56
CA GLY A 126 27.66 -9.58 11.95
C GLY A 126 27.72 -8.45 10.90
N PHE A 127 26.72 -7.57 10.88
CA PHE A 127 26.67 -6.37 10.03
C PHE A 127 26.47 -5.10 10.87
N PRO A 128 27.46 -4.74 11.72
CA PRO A 128 27.37 -3.52 12.54
C PRO A 128 27.27 -2.29 11.63
N GLY A 129 26.31 -1.40 11.92
CA GLY A 129 26.07 -0.17 11.15
C GLY A 129 25.12 -0.31 9.96
N MET A 130 24.60 -1.51 9.67
CA MET A 130 23.62 -1.74 8.60
C MET A 130 22.20 -1.64 9.15
N LEU A 131 21.38 -0.77 8.55
CA LEU A 131 20.02 -0.48 9.02
C LEU A 131 18.96 -1.39 8.36
N GLY A 132 19.23 -1.91 7.16
CA GLY A 132 18.34 -2.82 6.44
C GLY A 132 18.74 -2.98 4.98
N SER A 133 17.97 -3.77 4.23
CA SER A 133 18.10 -3.86 2.77
C SER A 133 16.99 -3.07 2.11
N ILE A 134 17.36 -2.26 1.12
CA ILE A 134 16.39 -1.55 0.28
C ILE A 134 16.19 -2.36 -0.99
N ASP A 135 14.94 -2.51 -1.42
CA ASP A 135 14.65 -2.88 -2.79
C ASP A 135 13.58 -1.97 -3.39
N CYS A 136 13.54 -1.92 -4.72
CA CYS A 136 12.66 -1.05 -5.46
C CYS A 136 11.86 -1.83 -6.50
N MET A 137 10.59 -1.46 -6.66
CA MET A 137 9.79 -1.86 -7.82
C MET A 137 9.67 -0.69 -8.78
N GLN A 138 9.81 -1.00 -10.07
CA GLN A 138 9.81 -0.03 -11.14
C GLN A 138 8.69 -0.34 -12.13
N TRP A 139 7.91 0.69 -12.48
CA TRP A 139 6.90 0.58 -13.53
C TRP A 139 7.05 1.70 -14.56
N GLU A 140 6.99 1.35 -15.83
CA GLU A 140 6.95 2.34 -16.90
C GLU A 140 5.62 3.11 -16.91
N TRP A 141 5.68 4.43 -16.74
CA TRP A 141 4.52 5.29 -16.73
C TRP A 141 4.03 5.64 -18.14
N LYS A 142 3.30 4.70 -18.74
CA LYS A 142 2.78 4.79 -20.12
C LYS A 142 2.01 6.09 -20.42
N ASN A 143 1.17 6.55 -19.49
CA ASN A 143 0.34 7.75 -19.65
C ASN A 143 0.92 9.02 -19.00
N CYS A 144 2.23 9.08 -18.77
CA CYS A 144 2.88 10.26 -18.21
C CYS A 144 2.68 11.50 -19.09
N PRO A 145 2.14 12.61 -18.57
CA PRO A 145 2.05 13.85 -19.32
C PRO A 145 3.45 14.38 -19.69
N VAL A 146 3.56 15.06 -20.84
CA VAL A 146 4.84 15.57 -21.37
C VAL A 146 5.57 16.45 -20.35
N ALA A 147 4.82 17.30 -19.62
CA ALA A 147 5.37 18.19 -18.59
C ALA A 147 6.11 17.46 -17.46
N TRP A 148 5.79 16.19 -17.20
CA TRP A 148 6.38 15.39 -16.12
C TRP A 148 7.46 14.41 -16.61
N LYS A 149 7.60 14.21 -17.94
CA LYS A 149 8.59 13.27 -18.48
C LYS A 149 10.02 13.60 -18.02
N GLY A 150 10.39 14.88 -18.00
CA GLY A 150 11.73 15.30 -17.58
C GLY A 150 12.07 14.97 -16.12
N GLN A 151 11.07 14.93 -15.23
CA GLN A 151 11.26 14.65 -13.81
C GLN A 151 11.30 13.14 -13.50
N PHE A 152 10.60 12.32 -14.29
CA PHE A 152 10.45 10.88 -14.06
C PHE A 152 11.23 10.00 -15.05
N CYS A 153 11.85 10.57 -16.08
CA CYS A 153 12.84 9.88 -16.90
C CYS A 153 14.21 9.91 -16.20
N ARG A 154 14.74 8.75 -15.84
CA ARG A 154 16.17 8.65 -15.50
C ARG A 154 17.00 8.66 -16.79
N GLY A 155 18.24 9.16 -16.73
CA GLY A 155 19.12 9.27 -17.91
C GLY A 155 19.44 7.95 -18.63
N ASP A 156 19.22 6.81 -17.99
CA ASP A 156 19.36 5.45 -18.50
C ASP A 156 18.07 4.89 -19.14
N HIS A 157 16.90 5.51 -18.91
CA HIS A 157 15.61 5.05 -19.41
C HIS A 157 14.90 6.12 -20.26
N ARG A 158 14.50 5.76 -21.49
CA ARG A 158 13.81 6.68 -22.41
C ARG A 158 12.39 7.04 -21.98
N ASN A 159 11.78 6.21 -21.12
CA ASN A 159 10.40 6.36 -20.68
C ASN A 159 10.36 6.68 -19.17
N PRO A 160 9.37 7.46 -18.72
CA PRO A 160 9.25 7.83 -17.32
C PRO A 160 8.91 6.59 -16.47
N ILE A 161 9.54 6.47 -15.30
CA ILE A 161 9.39 5.30 -14.41
C ILE A 161 8.86 5.76 -13.05
N ILE A 162 7.89 5.02 -12.52
CA ILE A 162 7.47 5.12 -11.12
C ILE A 162 8.30 4.11 -10.32
N ILE A 163 8.98 4.59 -9.28
CA ILE A 163 9.76 3.75 -8.38
C ILE A 163 9.05 3.72 -7.02
N LEU A 164 8.73 2.53 -6.53
CA LEU A 164 8.35 2.32 -5.14
C LEU A 164 9.54 1.67 -4.43
N GLU A 165 10.18 2.43 -3.55
CA GLU A 165 11.26 1.95 -2.71
C GLU A 165 10.70 1.55 -1.34
N ALA A 166 11.07 0.36 -0.89
CA ALA A 166 10.71 -0.14 0.42
C ALA A 166 11.95 -0.64 1.13
N MET A 167 12.01 -0.38 2.43
CA MET A 167 13.05 -0.90 3.31
C MET A 167 12.45 -2.00 4.20
N THR A 168 13.07 -3.17 4.20
CA THR A 168 12.77 -4.19 5.23
C THR A 168 13.87 -4.19 6.28
N SER A 169 13.43 -4.28 7.53
CA SER A 169 14.29 -4.75 8.61
C SER A 169 14.41 -6.26 8.53
N GLN A 170 15.59 -6.82 8.77
CA GLN A 170 15.83 -8.26 8.59
C GLN A 170 15.11 -9.15 9.63
N ASP A 171 14.10 -8.68 10.38
CA ASP A 171 13.35 -9.54 11.30
C ASP A 171 12.34 -10.43 10.57
N LEU A 172 12.81 -11.63 10.23
CA LEU A 172 12.03 -12.69 9.58
C LEU A 172 11.40 -13.70 10.55
N THR A 173 11.42 -13.42 11.86
CA THR A 173 10.95 -14.39 12.88
C THR A 173 9.70 -13.96 13.63
N GLN A 174 9.28 -12.71 13.48
CA GLN A 174 7.96 -12.23 13.88
C GLN A 174 7.45 -11.43 12.69
N TYR A 175 6.20 -11.62 12.30
CA TYR A 175 5.53 -10.97 11.15
C TYR A 175 5.38 -9.44 11.31
N ASN A 176 6.45 -8.76 11.71
CA ASN A 176 6.55 -7.35 12.04
C ASN A 176 7.12 -6.57 10.84
N MET A 177 6.56 -6.81 9.65
CA MET A 177 6.89 -6.04 8.44
C MET A 177 6.20 -4.68 8.50
N GLU A 178 6.78 -3.75 9.24
CA GLU A 178 6.48 -2.33 9.12
C GLU A 178 7.22 -1.81 7.87
N TYR A 179 6.48 -1.35 6.87
CA TYR A 179 7.06 -0.81 5.64
C TYR A 179 7.48 0.64 5.88
N TYR A 180 8.78 0.90 5.78
CA TYR A 180 9.29 2.27 5.76
C TYR A 180 9.39 2.75 4.31
N LEU A 181 8.61 3.78 3.98
CA LEU A 181 8.73 4.50 2.72
C LEU A 181 10.00 5.35 2.74
N THR A 182 10.93 5.04 1.84
CA THR A 182 12.06 5.92 1.55
C THR A 182 11.64 6.83 0.40
N ASP A 183 11.67 8.16 0.61
CA ASP A 183 11.59 9.04 -0.55
C ASP A 183 12.91 8.91 -1.33
N GLY A 184 12.82 8.88 -2.67
CA GLY A 184 13.96 8.63 -3.57
C GLY A 184 14.98 9.77 -3.63
N ILE A 185 15.18 10.49 -2.53
CA ILE A 185 16.12 11.59 -2.36
C ILE A 185 16.81 11.45 -1.00
N TYR A 186 17.21 10.24 -0.61
CA TYR A 186 18.14 10.12 0.49
C TYR A 186 19.48 10.75 0.07
N PRO A 187 20.05 11.69 0.84
CA PRO A 187 21.49 11.94 0.76
C PRO A 187 22.21 10.62 1.01
N ASP A 188 23.42 10.44 0.45
CA ASP A 188 24.25 9.24 0.67
C ASP A 188 24.49 9.03 2.18
N PHE A 189 23.56 8.38 2.88
CA PHE A 189 23.83 7.88 4.21
C PHE A 189 24.80 6.72 4.01
N ALA A 190 26.01 6.87 4.57
CA ALA A 190 27.08 5.89 4.52
C ALA A 190 26.70 4.49 5.08
N THR A 191 25.49 4.36 5.64
CA THR A 191 24.89 3.15 6.19
C THR A 191 24.09 2.33 5.17
N PHE A 192 23.78 2.86 3.97
CA PHE A 192 23.16 2.09 2.89
C PHE A 192 24.21 1.44 2.01
N VAL A 193 24.40 0.13 2.20
CA VAL A 193 25.41 -0.63 1.46
C VAL A 193 24.80 -1.15 0.16
N LYS A 194 25.36 -0.72 -0.98
CA LYS A 194 24.96 -1.21 -2.32
C LYS A 194 25.38 -2.66 -2.53
N THR A 195 24.69 -3.35 -3.42
CA THR A 195 24.99 -4.75 -3.79
C THR A 195 26.41 -4.88 -4.30
N ILE A 196 27.16 -5.86 -3.77
CA ILE A 196 28.52 -6.14 -4.22
C ILE A 196 28.44 -7.01 -5.48
N SER A 197 28.67 -6.41 -6.65
CA SER A 197 28.82 -7.16 -7.90
C SER A 197 30.12 -7.98 -7.87
N MET A 198 30.02 -9.29 -8.13
CA MET A 198 31.15 -10.23 -8.11
C MET A 198 31.95 -10.21 -6.79
N PRO A 199 31.35 -10.66 -5.68
CA PRO A 199 32.00 -10.63 -4.38
C PRO A 199 33.25 -11.53 -4.36
N GLN A 200 34.42 -10.91 -4.23
CA GLN A 200 35.70 -11.62 -4.07
C GLN A 200 36.02 -11.85 -2.59
N GLY A 201 36.37 -13.09 -2.24
CA GLY A 201 36.65 -13.51 -0.86
C GLY A 201 35.42 -13.89 -0.04
N GLU A 202 35.60 -14.80 0.92
CA GLU A 202 34.52 -15.45 1.68
C GLU A 202 33.64 -14.46 2.47
N LYS A 203 34.23 -13.42 3.06
CA LYS A 203 33.47 -12.39 3.79
C LYS A 203 32.51 -11.60 2.88
N ARG A 204 32.93 -11.26 1.67
CA ARG A 204 32.09 -10.51 0.71
C ARG A 204 31.03 -11.40 0.09
N LYS A 205 31.33 -12.69 -0.14
CA LYS A 205 30.34 -13.67 -0.61
C LYS A 205 29.21 -13.85 0.42
N LEU A 206 29.58 -14.01 1.70
CA LEU A 206 28.61 -14.13 2.79
C LEU A 206 27.76 -12.86 2.94
N PHE A 207 28.37 -11.67 2.81
CA PHE A 207 27.64 -10.40 2.81
C PHE A 207 26.62 -10.34 1.66
N ALA A 208 27.05 -10.59 0.42
CA ALA A 208 26.19 -10.56 -0.76
C ALA A 208 25.04 -11.58 -0.65
N GLN A 209 25.30 -12.79 -0.12
CA GLN A 209 24.27 -13.79 0.10
C GLN A 209 23.21 -13.34 1.12
N ARG A 210 23.62 -12.74 2.24
CA ARG A 210 22.69 -12.24 3.27
C ARG A 210 21.91 -11.03 2.80
N GLN A 211 22.53 -10.16 2.01
CA GLN A 211 21.86 -9.02 1.38
C GLN A 211 20.80 -9.49 0.38
N GLU A 212 21.12 -10.48 -0.46
CA GLU A 212 20.18 -11.04 -1.44
C GLU A 212 18.98 -11.73 -0.78
N LEU A 213 19.18 -12.40 0.37
CA LEU A 213 18.07 -12.95 1.14
C LEU A 213 17.10 -11.85 1.60
N ALA A 214 17.63 -10.79 2.22
CA ALA A 214 16.79 -9.67 2.65
C ALA A 214 16.11 -8.97 1.48
N ARG A 215 16.77 -8.88 0.33
CA ARG A 215 16.21 -8.33 -0.91
C ARG A 215 15.00 -9.14 -1.40
N LYS A 216 15.13 -10.47 -1.44
CA LYS A 216 14.02 -11.38 -1.79
C LYS A 216 12.82 -11.24 -0.86
N ASP A 217 13.04 -10.95 0.42
CA ASP A 217 11.93 -10.71 1.35
C ASP A 217 11.21 -9.38 1.05
N VAL A 218 11.94 -8.33 0.64
CA VAL A 218 11.35 -7.07 0.15
C VAL A 218 10.55 -7.33 -1.13
N GLU A 219 11.13 -8.04 -2.11
CA GLU A 219 10.45 -8.39 -3.37
C GLU A 219 9.16 -9.15 -3.06
N ARG A 220 9.22 -10.17 -2.21
CA ARG A 220 8.06 -10.95 -1.78
C ARG A 220 7.01 -10.09 -1.07
N ALA A 221 7.42 -9.17 -0.20
CA ALA A 221 6.52 -8.25 0.50
C ALA A 221 5.74 -7.38 -0.50
N LEU A 222 6.46 -6.80 -1.46
CA LEU A 222 5.89 -5.98 -2.50
C LEU A 222 5.01 -6.79 -3.48
N GLU A 223 5.35 -8.04 -3.78
CA GLU A 223 4.50 -8.96 -4.53
C GLU A 223 3.18 -9.25 -3.81
N VAL A 224 3.22 -9.43 -2.48
CA VAL A 224 1.99 -9.59 -1.68
C VAL A 224 1.15 -8.31 -1.72
N LEU A 225 1.77 -7.14 -1.65
CA LEU A 225 1.09 -5.85 -1.79
C LEU A 225 0.39 -5.74 -3.16
N GLN A 226 1.09 -6.07 -4.25
CA GLN A 226 0.53 -6.07 -5.61
C GLN A 226 -0.61 -7.09 -5.79
N SER A 227 -0.43 -8.30 -5.27
CA SER A 227 -1.45 -9.37 -5.32
C SER A 227 -2.72 -8.97 -4.56
N ARG A 228 -2.56 -8.21 -3.47
CA ARG A 228 -3.66 -7.71 -2.66
C ARG A 228 -4.38 -6.53 -3.32
N PHE A 229 -3.63 -5.61 -3.92
CA PHE A 229 -4.15 -4.40 -4.56
C PHE A 229 -3.69 -4.30 -6.01
N ALA A 230 -4.47 -4.90 -6.91
CA ALA A 230 -4.16 -4.91 -8.34
C ALA A 230 -4.13 -3.51 -8.98
N ILE A 231 -4.72 -2.50 -8.34
CA ILE A 231 -4.63 -1.11 -8.80
C ILE A 231 -3.18 -0.62 -8.91
N ILE A 232 -2.26 -1.15 -8.09
CA ILE A 232 -0.84 -0.76 -8.10
C ILE A 232 -0.22 -1.06 -9.46
N CYS A 233 -0.53 -2.23 -10.04
CA CYS A 233 -0.08 -2.60 -11.39
C CYS A 233 -0.75 -1.74 -12.48
N GLY A 234 -1.96 -1.22 -12.20
CA GLY A 234 -2.72 -0.35 -13.09
C GLY A 234 -2.36 1.14 -12.99
N LEU A 235 -1.45 1.54 -12.08
CA LEU A 235 -1.14 2.96 -11.82
C LEU A 235 -0.67 3.73 -13.06
N THR A 236 0.00 3.02 -13.98
CA THR A 236 0.50 3.56 -15.24
C THR A 236 -0.60 4.15 -16.14
N ARG A 237 -1.88 3.84 -15.86
CA ARG A 237 -3.05 4.39 -16.54
C ARG A 237 -3.39 5.82 -16.10
N PHE A 238 -3.09 6.17 -14.84
CA PHE A 238 -3.39 7.50 -14.31
C PHE A 238 -2.44 8.54 -14.90
N ARG A 239 -2.95 9.77 -15.11
CA ARG A 239 -2.17 10.89 -15.65
C ARG A 239 -1.65 11.85 -14.56
N ASN A 240 -2.12 11.71 -13.33
CA ASN A 240 -1.83 12.63 -12.23
C ASN A 240 -0.93 11.95 -11.18
N ALA A 241 0.30 12.46 -11.04
CA ALA A 241 1.29 11.95 -10.08
C ALA A 241 0.81 12.02 -8.62
N GLY A 242 0.12 13.10 -8.23
CA GLY A 242 -0.42 13.25 -6.88
C GLY A 242 -1.49 12.20 -6.57
N LYS A 243 -2.41 11.94 -7.51
CA LYS A 243 -3.43 10.89 -7.35
C LYS A 243 -2.80 9.50 -7.21
N MET A 244 -1.79 9.20 -8.04
CA MET A 244 -1.05 7.93 -7.94
C MET A 244 -0.36 7.77 -6.59
N LYS A 245 0.34 8.81 -6.12
CA LYS A 245 1.04 8.82 -4.83
C LYS A 245 0.07 8.52 -3.69
N ASN A 246 -1.09 9.18 -3.67
CA ASN A 246 -2.10 8.97 -2.65
C ASN A 246 -2.60 7.52 -2.67
N ILE A 247 -2.90 6.96 -3.87
CA ILE A 247 -3.34 5.56 -4.01
C ILE A 247 -2.30 4.59 -3.47
N ILE A 248 -1.03 4.75 -3.85
CA ILE A 248 0.08 3.91 -3.35
C ILE A 248 0.14 3.96 -1.83
N TYR A 249 0.13 5.16 -1.25
CA TYR A 249 0.23 5.35 0.19
C TYR A 249 -0.96 4.75 0.94
N ALA A 250 -2.18 4.93 0.45
CA ALA A 250 -3.34 4.29 1.04
C ALA A 250 -3.26 2.75 0.93
N CYS A 251 -2.78 2.20 -0.18
CA CYS A 251 -2.58 0.75 -0.31
C CYS A 251 -1.57 0.21 0.70
N ILE A 252 -0.47 0.92 0.95
CA ILE A 252 0.54 0.53 1.95
C ILE A 252 -0.06 0.60 3.36
N VAL A 253 -0.74 1.69 3.70
CA VAL A 253 -1.44 1.84 4.99
C VAL A 253 -2.43 0.70 5.21
N LEU A 254 -3.31 0.44 4.23
CA LEU A 254 -4.28 -0.64 4.32
C LEU A 254 -3.60 -2.00 4.45
N HIS A 255 -2.52 -2.25 3.69
CA HIS A 255 -1.76 -3.48 3.81
C HIS A 255 -1.23 -3.67 5.24
N ASN A 256 -0.65 -2.63 5.83
CA ASN A 256 -0.06 -2.68 7.17
C ASN A 256 -1.15 -2.92 8.22
N MET A 257 -2.28 -2.21 8.12
CA MET A 257 -3.45 -2.43 8.98
C MET A 257 -3.95 -3.87 8.90
N ILE A 258 -4.01 -4.47 7.70
CA ILE A 258 -4.47 -5.86 7.55
C ILE A 258 -3.44 -6.85 8.08
N VAL A 259 -2.14 -6.61 7.85
CA VAL A 259 -1.08 -7.45 8.38
C VAL A 259 -1.16 -7.45 9.91
N GLU A 260 -1.26 -6.28 10.54
CA GLU A 260 -1.41 -6.15 11.99
C GLU A 260 -2.65 -6.88 12.51
N ASP A 261 -3.80 -6.67 11.86
CA ASP A 261 -5.07 -7.30 12.22
C ASP A 261 -5.06 -8.84 12.13
N GLU A 262 -4.25 -9.38 11.22
CA GLU A 262 -4.09 -10.81 11.01
C GLU A 262 -3.02 -11.44 11.93
N ARG A 263 -2.24 -10.65 12.69
CA ARG A 263 -1.21 -11.16 13.63
C ARG A 263 -1.80 -12.00 14.75
N ASN A 264 -2.97 -11.65 15.28
CA ASN A 264 -3.59 -12.32 16.45
C ASN A 264 -4.26 -13.67 16.13
N THR A 265 -3.93 -14.29 15.00
CA THR A 265 -4.61 -15.49 14.49
C THR A 265 -3.66 -16.57 13.97
N TYR A 266 -2.36 -16.37 14.15
CA TYR A 266 -1.31 -17.35 13.87
C TYR A 266 -0.71 -17.85 15.17
#